data_AF-A0A1A9AHC8-F1
#
_entry.id   AF-A0A1A9AHC8-F1
#
_cell.length_a   1.000
_cell.length_b   1.000
_cell.length_c   1.000
_cell.angle_alpha   90.00
_cell.angle_beta   90.00
_cell.angle_gamma   90.00
#
_symmetry.space_group_name_H-M   'P 1'
#
loop_
_entity.id
_entity.type
_entity.pdbx_description
1 polymer ?
#
loop_
_entity_poly.entity_id
_entity_poly.type
_entity_poly.pdbx_seq_one_letter_code
_entity_poly.pdbx_strand_id
1 'polypeptide(L)'
;MTTTFNVQNLPSKARYKNLEDSIDYEDMNLYINNDQKEEAYAWINTFQTYMNQHLYEYLSDNSTYDTSKRCRDLVHILNIIKKNIKNLEDSESYASINSNIDNFINGLMFNGYDNCSTISPSEHTNMDTVKEIDDTCEDIMYTKHNSCEINNSIHCEEIKKHLEVQNNVIKAVYASGKEEHIKIIKFYDFTSYENFENILQLITCSPCTNAESSYSPKNISISAGISLFGLTFIGLFFYRNSPLGTWFSSKILKGKTMGNNLIHEITEKLSDNTSESLYMDPPNLGYQVSYGTTEDF
;
A
#
# COMPACT_ATOMS: atom_id res chain seq x y z
N MET A 1 19.41 -13.10 -27.37
CA MET A 1 19.66 -13.83 -26.11
C MET A 1 18.30 -14.15 -25.56
N THR A 2 17.99 -15.42 -25.28
CA THR A 2 16.64 -15.83 -24.88
C THR A 2 16.49 -15.73 -23.36
N THR A 3 15.39 -15.16 -22.87
CA THR A 3 15.12 -14.99 -21.42
C THR A 3 14.04 -15.98 -20.95
N THR A 4 13.97 -16.22 -19.64
CA THR A 4 12.92 -17.03 -18.98
C THR A 4 11.83 -16.17 -18.33
N PHE A 5 11.80 -14.87 -18.64
CA PHE A 5 10.84 -13.92 -18.08
C PHE A 5 9.41 -14.34 -18.46
N ASN A 6 8.51 -14.53 -17.51
CA ASN A 6 7.15 -15.00 -17.76
C ASN A 6 6.12 -14.09 -17.08
N VAL A 7 4.84 -14.45 -17.18
CA VAL A 7 3.73 -13.66 -16.61
C VAL A 7 3.89 -13.42 -15.10
N GLN A 8 4.46 -14.36 -14.34
CA GLN A 8 4.68 -14.20 -12.90
C GLN A 8 5.80 -13.21 -12.58
N ASN A 9 6.66 -12.90 -13.56
CA ASN A 9 7.71 -11.89 -13.41
C ASN A 9 7.22 -10.47 -13.71
N LEU A 10 5.99 -10.30 -14.21
CA LEU A 10 5.39 -8.98 -14.33
C LEU A 10 5.31 -8.31 -12.95
N PRO A 11 5.60 -7.01 -12.84
CA PRO A 11 5.70 -6.36 -11.54
C PRO A 11 4.43 -6.44 -10.69
N SER A 12 3.24 -6.37 -11.30
CA SER A 12 1.98 -6.49 -10.58
C SER A 12 1.90 -7.80 -9.78
N LYS A 13 2.25 -8.93 -10.41
CA LYS A 13 2.21 -10.26 -9.81
C LYS A 13 3.38 -10.51 -8.87
N ALA A 14 4.60 -10.26 -9.34
CA ALA A 14 5.81 -10.55 -8.58
C ALA A 14 5.80 -9.80 -7.24
N ARG A 15 5.44 -8.52 -7.26
CA ARG A 15 5.46 -7.68 -6.06
C ARG A 15 4.25 -7.93 -5.16
N TYR A 16 3.09 -8.29 -5.72
CA TYR A 16 1.95 -8.69 -4.90
C TYR A 16 2.20 -10.03 -4.19
N LYS A 17 2.85 -10.98 -4.85
CA LYS A 17 3.28 -12.23 -4.20
C LYS A 17 4.26 -11.97 -3.05
N ASN A 18 5.25 -11.09 -3.26
CA ASN A 18 6.16 -10.69 -2.19
C ASN A 18 5.41 -10.03 -1.02
N LEU A 19 4.37 -9.25 -1.30
CA LEU A 19 3.51 -8.69 -0.26
C LEU A 19 2.79 -9.80 0.52
N GLU A 20 2.13 -10.74 -0.15
CA GLU A 20 1.48 -11.89 0.47
C GLU A 20 2.44 -12.66 1.39
N ASP A 21 3.65 -12.95 0.90
CA ASP A 21 4.68 -13.66 1.65
C ASP A 21 5.18 -12.82 2.84
N SER A 22 5.34 -11.50 2.68
CA SER A 22 5.84 -10.62 3.74
C SER A 22 4.89 -10.46 4.92
N ILE A 23 3.60 -10.75 4.73
CA ILE A 23 2.58 -10.63 5.77
C ILE A 23 2.00 -11.97 6.19
N ASP A 24 2.59 -13.09 5.75
CA ASP A 24 2.08 -14.45 5.98
C ASP A 24 0.57 -14.56 5.62
N TYR A 25 0.18 -14.02 4.47
CA TYR A 25 -1.23 -13.94 4.07
C TYR A 25 -1.88 -15.31 3.91
N GLU A 26 -1.16 -16.29 3.37
CA GLU A 26 -1.67 -17.65 3.16
C GLU A 26 -2.06 -18.30 4.50
N ASP A 27 -1.23 -18.13 5.53
CA ASP A 27 -1.49 -18.61 6.89
C ASP A 27 -2.72 -17.91 7.48
N MET A 28 -2.80 -16.58 7.38
CA MET A 28 -3.95 -15.83 7.88
C MET A 28 -5.26 -16.26 7.22
N ASN A 29 -5.24 -16.44 5.90
CA ASN A 29 -6.39 -16.91 5.14
C ASN A 29 -6.78 -18.34 5.55
N LEU A 30 -5.80 -19.21 5.80
CA LEU A 30 -6.04 -20.55 6.32
C LEU A 30 -6.67 -20.51 7.73
N TYR A 31 -6.17 -19.65 8.62
CA TYR A 31 -6.71 -19.52 9.98
C TYR A 31 -8.16 -19.04 10.01
N ILE A 32 -8.50 -18.06 9.16
CA ILE A 32 -9.87 -17.56 9.00
C ILE A 32 -10.79 -18.67 8.46
N ASN A 33 -10.37 -19.38 7.42
CA ASN A 33 -11.22 -20.38 6.75
C ASN A 33 -11.44 -21.65 7.60
N ASN A 34 -10.55 -21.94 8.56
CA ASN A 34 -10.64 -23.10 9.43
C ASN A 34 -11.16 -22.79 10.85
N ASP A 35 -11.66 -21.56 11.09
CA ASP A 35 -12.10 -21.08 12.41
C ASP A 35 -11.00 -21.20 13.51
N GLN A 36 -9.75 -21.04 13.11
CA GLN A 36 -8.56 -21.10 13.98
C GLN A 36 -8.28 -19.73 14.59
N LYS A 37 -9.10 -19.35 15.57
CA LYS A 37 -9.11 -18.00 16.17
C LYS A 37 -7.81 -17.68 16.88
N GLU A 38 -7.26 -18.62 17.66
CA GLU A 38 -6.03 -18.39 18.43
C GLU A 38 -4.84 -18.10 17.51
N GLU A 39 -4.76 -18.79 16.39
CA GLU A 39 -3.73 -18.60 15.36
C GLU A 39 -3.92 -17.28 14.61
N ALA A 40 -5.16 -16.91 14.26
CA ALA A 40 -5.46 -15.59 13.70
C ALA A 40 -5.11 -14.45 14.68
N TYR A 41 -5.31 -14.66 15.98
CA TYR A 41 -4.88 -13.72 17.02
C TYR A 41 -3.36 -13.66 17.20
N ALA A 42 -2.66 -14.79 17.06
CA ALA A 42 -1.21 -14.80 17.04
C ALA A 42 -0.67 -13.99 15.84
N TRP A 43 -1.28 -14.15 14.67
CA TRP A 43 -0.94 -13.41 13.46
C TRP A 43 -1.10 -11.89 13.63
N ILE A 44 -2.21 -11.41 14.22
CA ILE A 44 -2.40 -9.95 14.40
C ILE A 44 -1.39 -9.35 15.40
N ASN A 45 -0.81 -10.15 16.30
CA ASN A 45 0.26 -9.68 17.20
C ASN A 45 1.60 -9.52 16.48
N THR A 46 1.88 -10.31 15.43
CA THR A 46 3.08 -10.16 14.60
C THR A 46 2.89 -9.18 13.45
N PHE A 47 1.63 -8.95 13.06
CA PHE A 47 1.19 -8.06 11.97
C PHE A 47 1.90 -6.71 11.94
N GLN A 48 1.93 -5.95 13.03
CA GLN A 48 2.58 -4.62 13.02
C GLN A 48 4.06 -4.71 12.63
N THR A 49 4.75 -5.79 12.97
CA THR A 49 6.16 -6.00 12.60
C THR A 49 6.28 -6.23 11.10
N TYR A 50 5.47 -7.14 10.55
CA TYR A 50 5.43 -7.45 9.12
C TYR A 50 5.14 -6.21 8.28
N MET A 51 4.13 -5.44 8.68
CA MET A 51 3.71 -4.26 7.96
C MET A 51 4.75 -3.16 7.99
N ASN A 52 5.38 -2.91 9.15
CA ASN A 52 6.46 -1.92 9.25
C ASN A 52 7.70 -2.34 8.45
N GLN A 53 8.02 -3.63 8.41
CA GLN A 53 9.10 -4.14 7.59
C GLN A 53 8.81 -3.97 6.09
N HIS A 54 7.62 -4.35 5.64
CA HIS A 54 7.18 -4.16 4.26
C HIS A 54 7.26 -2.69 3.85
N LEU A 55 6.70 -1.79 4.68
CA LEU A 55 6.81 -0.35 4.46
C LEU A 55 8.27 0.11 4.40
N TYR A 56 9.13 -0.33 5.33
CA TYR A 56 10.55 0.07 5.32
C TYR A 56 11.28 -0.34 4.04
N GLU A 57 11.08 -1.58 3.57
CA GLU A 57 11.76 -2.11 2.39
C GLU A 57 11.30 -1.40 1.12
N TYR A 58 9.99 -1.20 0.98
CA TYR A 58 9.40 -0.73 -0.27
C TYR A 58 9.20 0.79 -0.39
N LEU A 59 9.20 1.52 0.73
CA LEU A 59 9.15 2.98 0.71
C LEU A 59 10.55 3.63 0.58
N SER A 60 11.59 2.81 0.45
CA SER A 60 12.96 3.28 0.19
C SER A 60 13.25 3.51 -1.31
N ASP A 61 12.31 3.16 -2.20
CA ASP A 61 12.38 3.46 -3.63
C ASP A 61 12.01 4.92 -3.92
N ASN A 62 12.66 5.53 -4.92
CA ASN A 62 12.56 6.95 -5.23
C ASN A 62 11.42 7.32 -6.19
N SER A 63 10.67 6.35 -6.77
CA SER A 63 9.56 6.67 -7.67
C SER A 63 8.22 6.83 -6.93
N THR A 64 7.58 8.00 -7.08
CA THR A 64 6.29 8.31 -6.44
C THR A 64 5.16 7.37 -6.85
N TYR A 65 5.20 6.85 -8.08
CA TYR A 65 4.22 5.87 -8.56
C TYR A 65 4.32 4.56 -7.78
N ASP A 66 5.54 4.05 -7.60
CA ASP A 66 5.74 2.75 -6.96
C ASP A 66 5.37 2.79 -5.49
N THR A 67 5.81 3.82 -4.76
CA THR A 67 5.46 4.03 -3.34
C THR A 67 3.95 4.02 -3.13
N SER A 68 3.21 4.73 -4.01
CA SER A 68 1.76 4.85 -3.90
C SER A 68 1.05 3.53 -4.25
N LYS A 69 1.53 2.84 -5.29
CA LYS A 69 1.01 1.52 -5.69
C LYS A 69 1.23 0.49 -4.59
N ARG A 70 2.45 0.38 -4.04
CA ARG A 70 2.75 -0.56 -2.94
C ARG A 70 1.81 -0.36 -1.76
N CYS A 71 1.55 0.90 -1.42
CA CYS A 71 0.62 1.17 -0.33
C CYS A 71 -0.83 0.80 -0.67
N ARG A 72 -1.29 1.03 -1.90
CA ARG A 72 -2.64 0.61 -2.33
C ARG A 72 -2.78 -0.92 -2.35
N ASP A 73 -1.75 -1.65 -2.78
CA ASP A 73 -1.71 -3.12 -2.69
C ASP A 73 -1.82 -3.61 -1.23
N LEU A 74 -1.10 -2.95 -0.33
CA LEU A 74 -1.15 -3.21 1.10
C LEU A 74 -2.55 -2.98 1.67
N VAL A 75 -3.16 -1.83 1.39
CA VAL A 75 -4.53 -1.54 1.84
C VAL A 75 -5.53 -2.52 1.22
N HIS A 76 -5.32 -2.93 -0.04
CA HIS A 76 -6.17 -3.90 -0.72
C HIS A 76 -6.14 -5.27 -0.03
N ILE A 77 -4.96 -5.83 0.22
CA ILE A 77 -4.85 -7.17 0.84
C ILE A 77 -5.45 -7.19 2.25
N LEU A 78 -5.27 -6.12 3.02
CA LEU A 78 -5.90 -5.97 4.33
C LEU A 78 -7.43 -5.94 4.25
N ASN A 79 -7.98 -5.25 3.24
CA ASN A 79 -9.43 -5.24 3.03
C ASN A 79 -9.96 -6.60 2.55
N ILE A 80 -9.17 -7.41 1.84
CA ILE A 80 -9.53 -8.81 1.56
C ILE A 80 -9.66 -9.60 2.87
N ILE A 81 -8.69 -9.48 3.78
CA ILE A 81 -8.74 -10.16 5.09
C ILE A 81 -10.03 -9.80 5.83
N LYS A 82 -10.36 -8.49 5.92
CA LYS A 82 -11.61 -8.02 6.54
C LYS A 82 -12.86 -8.58 5.84
N LYS A 83 -12.87 -8.61 4.50
CA LYS A 83 -13.97 -9.17 3.69
C LYS A 83 -14.16 -10.66 3.98
N ASN A 84 -13.08 -11.42 4.10
CA ASN A 84 -13.13 -12.85 4.42
C ASN A 84 -13.68 -13.08 5.84
N ILE A 85 -13.21 -12.31 6.83
CA ILE A 85 -13.75 -12.34 8.20
C ILE A 85 -15.25 -12.03 8.22
N LYS A 86 -15.69 -10.99 7.50
CA LYS A 86 -17.10 -10.59 7.45
C LYS A 86 -18.02 -11.68 6.88
N ASN A 87 -17.50 -12.56 6.04
CA ASN A 87 -18.25 -13.66 5.44
C ASN A 87 -18.37 -14.88 6.37
N LEU A 88 -17.70 -14.89 7.52
CA LEU A 88 -17.86 -15.94 8.53
C LEU A 88 -19.17 -15.77 9.31
N GLU A 89 -19.77 -16.89 9.73
CA GLU A 89 -20.95 -16.88 10.61
C GLU A 89 -20.65 -16.20 11.95
N ASP A 90 -19.45 -16.44 12.50
CA ASP A 90 -18.96 -15.87 13.76
C ASP A 90 -17.93 -14.75 13.54
N SER A 91 -18.28 -13.80 12.66
CA SER A 91 -17.40 -12.66 12.34
C SER A 91 -17.13 -11.75 13.54
N GLU A 92 -18.02 -11.71 14.54
CA GLU A 92 -17.86 -10.93 15.77
C GLU A 92 -16.65 -11.40 16.60
N SER A 93 -16.37 -12.71 16.58
CA SER A 93 -15.19 -13.29 17.24
C SER A 93 -13.86 -12.79 16.68
N TYR A 94 -13.85 -12.07 15.56
CA TYR A 94 -12.66 -11.51 14.92
C TYR A 94 -12.63 -9.97 15.00
N ALA A 95 -13.50 -9.36 15.82
CA ALA A 95 -13.63 -7.89 15.91
C ALA A 95 -12.30 -7.19 16.20
N SER A 96 -11.46 -7.71 17.10
CA SER A 96 -10.17 -7.09 17.42
C SER A 96 -9.20 -7.12 16.24
N ILE A 97 -9.25 -8.15 15.37
CA ILE A 97 -8.42 -8.20 14.16
C ILE A 97 -8.86 -7.08 13.20
N ASN A 98 -10.16 -6.94 12.96
CA ASN A 98 -10.71 -5.86 12.14
C ASN A 98 -10.32 -4.47 12.68
N SER A 99 -10.45 -4.26 13.99
CA SER A 99 -10.07 -2.97 14.61
C SER A 99 -8.57 -2.68 14.49
N ASN A 100 -7.71 -3.68 14.63
CA ASN A 100 -6.26 -3.49 14.46
C ASN A 100 -5.90 -3.13 13.01
N ILE A 101 -6.53 -3.78 12.03
CA ILE A 101 -6.36 -3.44 10.62
C ILE A 101 -6.83 -2.00 10.35
N ASP A 102 -7.99 -1.61 10.87
CA ASP A 102 -8.53 -0.25 10.70
C ASP A 102 -7.61 0.80 11.30
N ASN A 103 -7.10 0.56 12.52
CA ASN A 103 -6.14 1.44 13.17
C ASN A 103 -4.85 1.58 12.36
N PHE A 104 -4.36 0.49 11.78
CA PHE A 104 -3.16 0.51 10.95
C PHE A 104 -3.38 1.31 9.65
N ILE A 105 -4.48 1.06 8.92
CA ILE A 105 -4.81 1.78 7.68
C ILE A 105 -4.98 3.27 7.97
N ASN A 106 -5.70 3.64 9.04
CA ASN A 106 -5.84 5.03 9.45
C ASN A 106 -4.48 5.66 9.77
N GLY A 107 -3.58 4.91 10.45
CA GLY A 107 -2.23 5.34 10.73
C GLY A 107 -1.39 5.63 9.49
N LEU A 108 -1.56 4.89 8.39
CA LEU A 108 -0.89 5.18 7.12
C LEU A 108 -1.28 6.56 6.58
N MET A 109 -2.57 6.90 6.63
CA MET A 109 -3.06 8.18 6.14
C MET A 109 -2.43 9.37 6.86
N PHE A 110 -2.25 9.30 8.17
CA PHE A 110 -1.68 10.41 8.96
C PHE A 110 -0.16 10.59 8.81
N ASN A 111 0.57 9.58 8.35
CA ASN A 111 2.03 9.60 8.27
C ASN A 111 2.58 10.08 6.91
N GLY A 112 1.79 10.82 6.14
CA GLY A 112 2.21 11.38 4.84
C GLY A 112 2.14 10.39 3.69
N TYR A 113 1.40 9.28 3.86
CA TYR A 113 1.07 8.36 2.79
C TYR A 113 -0.31 8.65 2.19
N ASP A 114 -0.59 9.93 1.92
CA ASP A 114 -1.89 10.38 1.38
C ASP A 114 -2.24 9.69 0.05
N ASN A 115 -1.23 9.28 -0.72
CA ASN A 115 -1.40 8.56 -1.98
C ASN A 115 -1.77 7.07 -1.83
N CYS A 116 -1.73 6.51 -0.61
CA CYS A 116 -2.38 5.23 -0.31
C CYS A 116 -3.89 5.33 -0.48
N SER A 117 -4.42 6.54 -0.30
CA SER A 117 -5.85 6.83 -0.22
C SER A 117 -6.36 7.60 -1.43
N THR A 118 -5.60 7.63 -2.54
CA THR A 118 -6.02 8.32 -3.78
C THR A 118 -7.37 7.81 -4.31
N ILE A 119 -7.88 6.71 -3.75
CA ILE A 119 -9.22 6.21 -3.99
C ILE A 119 -9.84 5.93 -2.62
N SER A 120 -10.77 6.80 -2.20
CA SER A 120 -11.56 6.63 -0.98
C SER A 120 -12.18 5.22 -0.99
N PRO A 121 -11.98 4.40 0.06
CA PRO A 121 -12.67 3.12 0.24
C PRO A 121 -14.17 3.24 0.46
N SER A 122 -14.78 4.40 0.17
CA SER A 122 -16.23 4.62 0.19
C SER A 122 -16.92 3.88 -0.96
N GLU A 123 -16.59 2.61 -1.16
CA GLU A 123 -17.40 1.47 -0.76
C GLU A 123 -16.57 0.23 -1.09
N HIS A 124 -16.61 -0.81 -0.25
CA HIS A 124 -15.96 -2.11 -0.49
C HIS A 124 -16.33 -2.77 -1.85
N THR A 125 -17.25 -2.18 -2.62
CA THR A 125 -17.79 -2.66 -3.89
C THR A 125 -16.84 -2.49 -5.07
N ASN A 126 -15.85 -1.59 -5.03
CA ASN A 126 -14.97 -1.31 -6.18
C ASN A 126 -13.47 -1.62 -5.97
N MET A 127 -13.06 -2.18 -4.82
CA MET A 127 -11.63 -2.42 -4.51
C MET A 127 -10.93 -3.33 -5.52
N ASP A 128 -11.61 -4.38 -5.98
CA ASP A 128 -11.06 -5.36 -6.91
C ASP A 128 -10.84 -4.72 -8.30
N THR A 129 -11.77 -3.85 -8.73
CA THR A 129 -11.66 -3.11 -10.00
C THR A 129 -10.52 -2.10 -9.96
N VAL A 130 -10.40 -1.37 -8.84
CA VAL A 130 -9.30 -0.44 -8.60
C VAL A 130 -7.95 -1.15 -8.70
N LYS A 131 -7.82 -2.30 -8.03
CA LYS A 131 -6.61 -3.12 -8.08
C LYS A 131 -6.30 -3.56 -9.51
N GLU A 132 -7.29 -4.07 -10.24
CA GLU A 132 -7.09 -4.54 -11.61
C GLU A 132 -6.59 -3.42 -12.55
N ILE A 133 -7.10 -2.20 -12.39
CA ILE A 133 -6.64 -1.02 -13.13
C ILE A 133 -5.20 -0.67 -12.75
N ASP A 134 -4.89 -0.62 -11.46
CA ASP A 134 -3.54 -0.33 -10.96
C ASP A 134 -2.50 -1.34 -11.48
N ASP A 135 -2.81 -2.64 -11.35
CA ASP A 135 -1.95 -3.73 -11.80
C ASP A 135 -1.72 -3.68 -13.31
N THR A 136 -2.78 -3.39 -14.08
CA THR A 136 -2.66 -3.19 -15.53
C THR A 136 -1.76 -2.00 -15.87
N CYS A 137 -1.94 -0.86 -15.21
CA CYS A 137 -1.11 0.31 -15.44
C CYS A 137 0.36 0.06 -15.11
N GLU A 138 0.65 -0.66 -14.01
CA GLU A 138 2.00 -1.05 -13.64
C GLU A 138 2.66 -1.92 -14.71
N ASP A 139 1.98 -2.98 -15.15
CA ASP A 139 2.54 -3.95 -16.11
C ASP A 139 2.76 -3.33 -17.49
N ILE A 140 1.85 -2.46 -17.94
CA ILE A 140 1.99 -1.75 -19.21
C ILE A 140 3.13 -0.74 -19.13
N MET A 141 3.27 -0.02 -18.01
CA MET A 141 4.39 0.91 -17.82
C MET A 141 5.73 0.16 -17.82
N TYR A 142 5.80 -1.00 -17.16
CA TYR A 142 6.98 -1.85 -17.22
C TYR A 142 7.26 -2.36 -18.64
N THR A 143 6.22 -2.80 -19.36
CA THR A 143 6.30 -3.27 -20.75
C THR A 143 6.88 -2.21 -21.68
N LYS A 144 6.47 -0.95 -21.53
CA LYS A 144 7.00 0.19 -22.29
C LYS A 144 8.53 0.30 -22.18
N HIS A 145 9.08 0.04 -21.01
CA HIS A 145 10.51 0.18 -20.73
C HIS A 145 11.31 -1.11 -20.95
N ASN A 146 10.65 -2.28 -20.95
CA ASN A 146 11.30 -3.60 -20.97
C ASN A 146 10.81 -4.50 -22.13
N SER A 147 10.27 -3.90 -23.20
CA SER A 147 9.69 -4.64 -24.33
C SER A 147 10.67 -5.65 -24.96
N CYS A 148 11.97 -5.37 -24.99
CA CYS A 148 12.95 -6.31 -25.50
C CYS A 148 13.19 -7.53 -24.61
N GLU A 149 13.11 -7.39 -23.29
CA GLU A 149 13.18 -8.55 -22.38
C GLU A 149 12.00 -9.48 -22.61
N ILE A 150 10.81 -8.90 -22.76
CA ILE A 150 9.57 -9.61 -23.05
C ILE A 150 9.65 -10.29 -24.42
N ASN A 151 10.01 -9.57 -25.47
CA ASN A 151 10.11 -10.09 -26.84
C ASN A 151 11.13 -11.22 -26.99
N ASN A 152 12.20 -11.19 -26.20
CA ASN A 152 13.23 -12.22 -26.20
C ASN A 152 12.89 -13.43 -25.30
N SER A 153 11.77 -13.39 -24.57
CA SER A 153 11.36 -14.48 -23.69
C SER A 153 10.83 -15.68 -24.45
N ILE A 154 11.14 -16.89 -23.98
CA ILE A 154 10.45 -18.12 -24.42
C ILE A 154 8.94 -18.10 -24.13
N HIS A 155 8.50 -17.25 -23.20
CA HIS A 155 7.11 -17.08 -22.78
C HIS A 155 6.44 -15.85 -23.40
N CYS A 156 7.05 -15.21 -24.42
CA CYS A 156 6.53 -13.96 -24.97
C CYS A 156 5.05 -14.03 -25.38
N GLU A 157 4.64 -15.09 -26.08
CA GLU A 157 3.25 -15.25 -26.55
C GLU A 157 2.26 -15.33 -25.38
N GLU A 158 2.67 -15.95 -24.28
CA GLU A 158 1.86 -16.03 -23.05
C GLU A 158 1.71 -14.65 -22.41
N ILE A 159 2.82 -13.90 -22.30
CA ILE A 159 2.84 -12.54 -21.78
C ILE A 159 1.99 -11.63 -22.65
N LYS A 160 2.15 -11.70 -23.98
CA LYS A 160 1.37 -10.91 -24.94
C LYS A 160 -0.12 -11.13 -24.75
N LYS A 161 -0.56 -12.39 -24.68
CA LYS A 161 -1.96 -12.73 -24.41
C LYS A 161 -2.45 -12.17 -23.07
N HIS A 162 -1.61 -12.21 -22.03
CA HIS A 162 -1.95 -11.62 -20.73
C HIS A 162 -2.15 -10.10 -20.82
N LEU A 163 -1.23 -9.40 -21.49
CA LEU A 163 -1.31 -7.95 -21.69
C LEU A 163 -2.51 -7.54 -22.58
N GLU A 164 -2.90 -8.36 -23.56
CA GLU A 164 -4.12 -8.17 -24.35
C GLU A 164 -5.39 -8.25 -23.50
N VAL A 165 -5.44 -9.15 -22.51
CA VAL A 165 -6.55 -9.22 -21.55
C VAL A 165 -6.60 -7.96 -20.69
N GLN A 166 -5.47 -7.53 -20.13
CA GLN A 166 -5.37 -6.29 -19.37
C GLN A 166 -5.78 -5.06 -20.19
N ASN A 167 -5.43 -5.01 -21.47
CA ASN A 167 -5.84 -3.93 -22.36
C ASN A 167 -7.36 -3.77 -22.47
N ASN A 168 -8.10 -4.89 -22.46
CA ASN A 168 -9.57 -4.86 -22.50
C ASN A 168 -10.16 -4.21 -21.24
N VAL A 169 -9.51 -4.36 -20.08
CA VAL A 169 -9.90 -3.68 -18.83
C VAL A 169 -9.82 -2.16 -19.03
N ILE A 170 -8.68 -1.66 -19.53
CA ILE A 170 -8.48 -0.23 -19.76
C ILE A 170 -9.45 0.31 -20.81
N LYS A 171 -9.67 -0.44 -21.89
CA LYS A 171 -10.67 -0.10 -22.90
C LYS A 171 -12.06 0.07 -22.29
N ALA A 172 -12.48 -0.85 -21.42
CA ALA A 172 -13.75 -0.78 -20.72
C ALA A 172 -13.82 0.43 -19.76
N VAL A 173 -12.73 0.75 -19.06
CA VAL A 173 -12.65 1.93 -18.18
C VAL A 173 -12.88 3.21 -18.99
N TYR A 174 -12.15 3.42 -20.08
CA TYR A 174 -12.33 4.60 -20.94
C TYR A 174 -13.73 4.65 -21.56
N ALA A 175 -14.29 3.52 -21.97
CA ALA A 175 -15.65 3.45 -22.51
C ALA A 175 -16.72 3.79 -21.44
N SER A 176 -16.49 3.41 -20.18
CA SER A 176 -17.40 3.71 -19.07
C SER A 176 -17.42 5.19 -18.68
N GLY A 177 -16.34 5.92 -18.93
CA GLY A 177 -16.20 7.33 -18.55
C GLY A 177 -16.15 7.60 -17.05
N LYS A 178 -16.02 6.58 -16.19
CA LYS A 178 -15.97 6.74 -14.73
C LYS A 178 -14.73 7.53 -14.31
N GLU A 179 -14.94 8.75 -13.82
CA GLU A 179 -13.86 9.70 -13.50
C GLU A 179 -12.89 9.15 -12.44
N GLU A 180 -13.41 8.44 -11.43
CA GLU A 180 -12.63 7.82 -10.36
C GLU A 180 -11.60 6.80 -10.88
N HIS A 181 -11.99 5.96 -11.84
CA HIS A 181 -11.11 4.98 -12.48
C HIS A 181 -10.11 5.65 -13.44
N ILE A 182 -10.56 6.66 -14.18
CA ILE A 182 -9.70 7.43 -15.09
C ILE A 182 -8.60 8.18 -14.33
N LYS A 183 -8.88 8.64 -13.09
CA LYS A 183 -7.86 9.28 -12.22
C LYS A 183 -6.70 8.34 -11.91
N ILE A 184 -6.96 7.04 -11.71
CA ILE A 184 -5.93 6.02 -11.49
C ILE A 184 -5.03 5.92 -12.72
N ILE A 185 -5.63 5.82 -13.90
CA ILE A 185 -4.88 5.72 -15.16
C ILE A 185 -3.99 6.96 -15.37
N LYS A 186 -4.53 8.16 -15.13
CA LYS A 186 -3.79 9.42 -15.22
C LYS A 186 -2.67 9.52 -14.20
N PHE A 187 -2.77 8.84 -13.06
CA PHE A 187 -1.70 8.77 -12.07
C PHE A 187 -0.45 8.10 -12.63
N TYR A 188 -0.53 7.25 -13.66
CA TYR A 188 0.63 6.67 -14.34
C TYR A 188 1.05 7.45 -15.62
N ASP A 189 0.65 8.72 -15.72
CA ASP A 189 0.87 9.61 -16.88
C ASP A 189 0.25 9.10 -18.20
N PHE A 190 -0.70 8.17 -18.15
CA PHE A 190 -1.47 7.79 -19.32
C PHE A 190 -2.59 8.80 -19.57
N THR A 191 -2.59 9.39 -20.77
CA THR A 191 -3.51 10.46 -21.16
C THR A 191 -4.67 9.97 -22.02
N SER A 192 -4.49 8.84 -22.71
CA SER A 192 -5.52 8.22 -23.56
C SER A 192 -5.36 6.70 -23.66
N TYR A 193 -6.43 6.01 -24.06
CA TYR A 193 -6.39 4.58 -24.38
C TYR A 193 -5.35 4.24 -25.47
N GLU A 194 -5.12 5.13 -26.44
CA GLU A 194 -4.10 4.96 -27.49
C GLU A 194 -2.69 4.79 -26.91
N ASN A 195 -2.38 5.38 -25.74
CA ASN A 195 -1.09 5.17 -25.10
C ASN A 195 -0.83 3.68 -24.79
N PHE A 196 -1.87 2.93 -24.42
CA PHE A 196 -1.78 1.49 -24.13
C PHE A 196 -1.62 0.67 -25.41
N GLU A 197 -2.43 0.94 -26.45
CA GLU A 197 -2.35 0.24 -27.73
C GLU A 197 -0.96 0.38 -28.36
N ASN A 198 -0.38 1.58 -28.30
CA ASN A 198 0.96 1.83 -28.81
C ASN A 198 2.05 1.04 -28.06
N ILE A 199 1.88 0.84 -26.75
CA ILE A 199 2.83 0.03 -25.96
C ILE A 199 2.69 -1.46 -26.31
N LEU A 200 1.46 -1.96 -26.48
CA LEU A 200 1.22 -3.37 -26.83
C LEU A 200 1.80 -3.72 -28.21
N GLN A 201 1.79 -2.78 -29.15
CA GLN A 201 2.41 -2.96 -30.46
C GLN A 201 3.94 -3.17 -30.38
N LEU A 202 4.59 -2.81 -29.27
CA LEU A 202 6.01 -3.10 -29.04
C LEU A 202 6.28 -4.59 -28.82
N ILE A 203 5.25 -5.37 -28.46
CA ILE A 203 5.36 -6.81 -28.18
C ILE A 203 5.09 -7.62 -29.46
N THR A 204 6.17 -7.88 -30.19
CA THR A 204 6.16 -8.59 -31.46
C THR A 204 6.54 -10.07 -31.32
N CYS A 205 7.02 -10.50 -30.15
CA CYS A 205 7.54 -11.83 -29.89
C CYS A 205 8.57 -12.31 -30.91
N SER A 206 9.27 -11.35 -31.48
CA SER A 206 10.41 -11.55 -32.36
C SER A 206 11.65 -11.09 -31.61
N PRO A 207 12.79 -11.82 -31.72
CA PRO A 207 14.00 -11.43 -31.03
C PRO A 207 14.37 -9.99 -31.37
N CYS A 208 14.63 -9.17 -30.34
CA CYS A 208 15.17 -7.84 -30.59
C CYS A 208 16.52 -8.03 -31.29
N THR A 209 16.61 -7.63 -32.55
CA THR A 209 17.91 -7.40 -33.16
C THR A 209 18.53 -6.27 -32.35
N ASN A 210 19.72 -6.48 -31.80
CA ASN A 210 20.54 -5.40 -31.27
C ASN A 210 20.94 -4.48 -32.45
N ALA A 211 19.99 -3.79 -33.06
CA ALA A 211 20.29 -2.48 -33.57
C ALA A 211 20.50 -1.68 -32.28
N GLU A 212 21.75 -1.25 -32.06
CA GLU A 212 22.09 -0.31 -31.01
C GLU A 212 20.94 0.66 -30.89
N SER A 213 20.26 0.64 -29.74
CA SER A 213 19.35 1.70 -29.42
C SER A 213 20.17 2.97 -29.62
N SER A 214 19.73 3.83 -30.53
CA SER A 214 20.31 5.15 -30.71
C SER A 214 19.94 5.99 -29.49
N TYR A 215 20.44 5.59 -28.33
CA TYR A 215 20.55 6.40 -27.14
C TYR A 215 21.81 7.21 -27.33
N SER A 216 21.67 8.34 -28.02
CA SER A 216 22.65 9.41 -27.91
C SER A 216 22.54 9.96 -26.49
N PRO A 217 23.55 9.80 -25.62
CA PRO A 217 23.60 10.56 -24.39
C PRO A 217 23.68 12.02 -24.84
N LYS A 218 22.66 12.82 -24.56
CA LYS A 218 22.82 14.27 -24.66
C LYS A 218 24.04 14.62 -23.81
N ASN A 219 25.11 15.05 -24.48
CA ASN A 219 26.28 15.64 -23.85
C ASN A 219 25.80 16.83 -23.03
N ILE A 220 25.59 16.63 -21.73
CA ILE A 220 25.53 17.72 -20.78
C ILE A 220 26.96 18.24 -20.72
N SER A 221 27.16 19.39 -21.34
CA SER A 221 28.41 20.14 -21.29
C SER A 221 28.78 20.34 -19.81
N ILE A 222 29.84 19.67 -19.37
CA ILE A 222 30.41 19.85 -18.04
C ILE A 222 31.06 21.24 -18.04
N SER A 223 30.26 22.24 -17.71
CA SER A 223 30.77 23.51 -17.21
C SER A 223 31.49 23.22 -15.90
N ALA A 224 32.82 23.37 -15.91
CA ALA A 224 33.69 23.26 -14.75
C ALA A 224 33.36 24.37 -13.74
N GLY A 225 32.35 24.15 -12.92
CA GLY A 225 32.12 24.88 -11.68
C GLY A 225 32.47 23.96 -10.52
N ILE A 226 33.63 24.19 -9.89
CA ILE A 226 33.99 23.57 -8.61
C ILE A 226 32.93 23.99 -7.60
N SER A 227 31.93 23.13 -7.38
CA SER A 227 30.84 23.39 -6.47
C SER A 227 31.18 22.83 -5.10
N LEU A 228 31.04 23.67 -4.08
CA LEU A 228 31.36 23.48 -2.66
C LEU A 228 30.66 22.28 -1.97
N PHE A 229 29.94 21.43 -2.70
CA PHE A 229 29.26 20.24 -2.17
C PHE A 229 30.19 19.04 -1.94
N GLY A 230 31.43 19.06 -2.44
CA GLY A 230 32.40 17.98 -2.20
C GLY A 230 32.81 17.82 -0.73
N LEU A 231 32.64 18.87 0.10
CA LEU A 231 33.00 18.85 1.52
C LEU A 231 31.87 18.35 2.44
N THR A 232 30.61 18.35 2.01
CA THR A 232 29.49 17.87 2.84
C THR A 232 29.37 16.35 2.84
N PHE A 233 29.72 15.67 1.73
CA PHE A 233 29.66 14.22 1.63
C PHE A 233 30.73 13.49 2.47
N ILE A 234 31.92 14.06 2.57
CA ILE A 234 32.99 13.52 3.42
C ILE A 234 32.57 13.59 4.90
N GLY A 235 31.89 14.67 5.31
CA GLY A 235 31.35 14.82 6.66
C GLY A 235 30.29 13.78 7.01
N LEU A 236 29.38 13.44 6.09
CA LEU A 236 28.36 12.39 6.29
C LEU A 236 28.97 10.99 6.42
N PHE A 237 30.01 10.69 5.62
CA PHE A 237 30.69 9.40 5.66
C PHE A 237 31.46 9.20 6.97
N PHE A 238 32.11 10.25 7.47
CA PHE A 238 32.76 10.21 8.79
C PHE A 238 31.77 10.29 9.95
N TYR A 239 30.62 10.97 9.81
CA TYR A 239 29.55 10.98 10.81
C TYR A 239 28.97 9.58 11.05
N ARG A 240 28.76 8.81 9.98
CA ARG A 240 28.17 7.46 10.03
C ARG A 240 29.13 6.40 10.59
N ASN A 241 30.45 6.60 10.45
CA ASN A 241 31.47 5.63 10.85
C ASN A 241 32.28 6.06 12.11
N SER A 242 31.93 7.18 12.75
CA SER A 242 32.57 7.68 13.97
C SER A 242 31.75 7.32 15.23
N PRO A 243 32.37 7.14 16.41
CA PRO A 243 31.68 6.79 17.67
C PRO A 243 30.58 7.78 18.09
N LEU A 244 30.61 9.01 17.54
CA LEU A 244 29.59 10.04 17.77
C LEU A 244 28.27 9.78 17.00
N GLY A 245 28.31 9.13 15.83
CA GLY A 245 27.11 8.77 15.05
C GLY A 245 26.30 7.65 15.72
N THR A 246 27.00 6.66 16.30
CA THR A 246 26.41 5.63 17.18
C THR A 246 25.86 6.21 18.48
N TRP A 247 26.40 7.35 18.94
CA TRP A 247 25.90 8.03 20.14
C TRP A 247 24.56 8.75 19.87
N PHE A 248 24.39 9.38 18.70
CA PHE A 248 23.14 10.08 18.34
C PHE A 248 21.97 9.12 18.08
N SER A 249 22.22 7.97 17.42
CA SER A 249 21.21 6.90 17.29
C SER A 249 20.85 6.30 18.66
N SER A 250 21.83 6.09 19.55
CA SER A 250 21.55 5.62 20.92
C SER A 250 20.80 6.64 21.78
N LYS A 251 20.93 7.95 21.53
CA LYS A 251 20.21 9.00 22.25
C LYS A 251 18.81 9.26 21.71
N ILE A 252 18.57 9.08 20.40
CA ILE A 252 17.21 9.08 19.84
C ILE A 252 16.45 7.82 20.32
N LEU A 253 17.14 6.68 20.45
CA LEU A 253 16.56 5.47 21.05
C LEU A 253 16.39 5.56 22.57
N LYS A 254 17.26 6.29 23.28
CA LYS A 254 17.15 6.56 24.73
C LYS A 254 16.28 7.77 25.08
N GLY A 255 15.87 8.57 24.09
CA GLY A 255 14.93 9.69 24.26
C GLY A 255 13.45 9.27 24.26
N LYS A 256 13.14 8.01 23.95
CA LYS A 256 11.80 7.43 24.08
C LYS A 256 11.64 6.65 25.38
N THR A 257 11.82 7.31 26.52
CA THR A 257 11.20 6.89 27.80
C THR A 257 9.75 7.37 27.91
N MET A 258 9.03 7.49 26.78
CA MET A 258 7.59 7.77 26.72
C MET A 258 6.77 6.53 26.34
N GLY A 259 7.41 5.45 25.85
CA GLY A 259 6.73 4.22 25.44
C GLY A 259 6.25 3.35 26.61
N ASN A 260 7.01 3.29 27.70
CA ASN A 260 6.64 2.47 28.85
C ASN A 260 5.54 3.11 29.71
N ASN A 261 5.47 4.44 29.74
CA ASN A 261 4.39 5.14 30.46
C ASN A 261 3.07 5.08 29.71
N LEU A 262 3.08 5.11 28.36
CA LEU A 262 1.85 4.98 27.58
C LEU A 262 1.27 3.56 27.66
N ILE A 263 2.11 2.53 27.66
CA ILE A 263 1.66 1.14 27.86
C ILE A 263 1.13 0.96 29.29
N HIS A 264 1.79 1.49 30.32
CA HIS A 264 1.25 1.44 31.69
C HIS A 264 -0.08 2.20 31.82
N GLU A 265 -0.22 3.38 31.22
CA GLU A 265 -1.45 4.17 31.26
C GLU A 265 -2.61 3.53 30.46
N ILE A 266 -2.30 2.82 29.37
CA ILE A 266 -3.28 2.05 28.59
C ILE A 266 -3.67 0.77 29.32
N THR A 267 -2.73 0.07 29.96
CA THR A 267 -3.00 -1.12 30.77
C THR A 267 -3.77 -0.78 32.06
N GLU A 268 -3.49 0.35 32.68
CA GLU A 268 -4.20 0.86 33.88
C GLU A 268 -5.62 1.32 33.52
N LYS A 269 -5.82 2.03 32.40
CA LYS A 269 -7.17 2.41 31.90
C LYS A 269 -8.02 1.24 31.38
N LEU A 270 -7.39 0.15 30.93
CA LEU A 270 -8.10 -1.09 30.56
C LEU A 270 -8.41 -1.98 31.78
N SER A 271 -7.57 -1.93 32.82
CA SER A 271 -7.78 -2.67 34.07
C SER A 271 -8.86 -2.03 34.96
N ASP A 272 -8.91 -0.70 35.04
CA ASP A 272 -9.88 0.02 35.90
C ASP A 272 -11.33 -0.06 35.41
N ASN A 273 -11.56 -0.42 34.14
CA ASN A 273 -12.90 -0.49 33.55
C ASN A 273 -13.53 -1.90 33.58
N THR A 274 -12.89 -2.89 34.22
CA THR A 274 -13.41 -4.28 34.24
C THR A 274 -13.81 -4.79 35.64
N SER A 275 -13.83 -3.96 36.69
CA SER A 275 -14.35 -4.39 37.99
C SER A 275 -15.12 -3.31 38.74
N GLU A 276 -16.43 -3.21 38.46
CA GLU A 276 -17.48 -3.19 39.49
C GLU A 276 -18.85 -3.13 38.80
N SER A 277 -19.51 -4.28 38.74
CA SER A 277 -20.97 -4.27 38.73
C SER A 277 -21.44 -3.87 40.12
N LEU A 278 -22.22 -2.81 40.27
CA LEU A 278 -23.23 -2.72 41.33
C LEU A 278 -24.35 -1.77 40.89
N TYR A 279 -25.57 -2.29 40.96
CA TYR A 279 -26.86 -1.61 40.93
C TYR A 279 -26.84 -0.22 41.61
N MET A 280 -27.59 0.75 41.07
CA MET A 280 -28.52 1.66 41.79
C MET A 280 -29.28 2.58 40.80
N ASP A 281 -30.55 2.84 41.10
CA ASP A 281 -31.58 3.58 40.34
C ASP A 281 -31.23 5.05 39.96
N PRO A 282 -31.92 5.67 38.98
CA PRO A 282 -31.64 7.03 38.53
C PRO A 282 -32.30 8.10 39.43
N PRO A 283 -31.54 9.10 39.96
CA PRO A 283 -32.15 10.26 40.59
C PRO A 283 -32.36 11.41 39.59
N ASN A 284 -33.63 11.82 39.52
CA ASN A 284 -34.15 13.13 39.14
C ASN A 284 -33.13 14.28 39.14
N LEU A 285 -32.90 14.90 37.98
CA LEU A 285 -32.49 16.30 37.89
C LEU A 285 -33.53 17.08 37.07
N GLY A 286 -34.30 17.90 37.78
CA GLY A 286 -35.33 18.75 37.22
C GLY A 286 -34.74 19.84 36.33
N TYR A 287 -35.14 19.84 35.06
CA TYR A 287 -35.04 21.02 34.22
C TYR A 287 -36.24 21.92 34.54
N GLN A 288 -35.98 23.07 35.15
CA GLN A 288 -36.93 24.18 35.16
C GLN A 288 -37.11 24.69 33.73
N VAL A 289 -38.25 24.40 33.13
CA VAL A 289 -38.70 25.05 31.90
C VAL A 289 -39.74 26.10 32.29
N SER A 290 -39.38 27.38 32.17
CA SER A 290 -40.33 28.48 32.32
C SER A 290 -41.13 28.62 31.02
N TYR A 291 -42.36 28.11 31.02
CA TYR A 291 -43.38 28.47 30.03
C TYR A 291 -44.21 29.61 30.62
N GLY A 292 -44.05 30.81 30.08
CA GLY A 292 -45.05 31.87 30.23
C GLY A 292 -46.19 31.62 29.26
N THR A 293 -47.32 31.18 29.78
CA THR A 293 -48.59 31.02 29.05
C THR A 293 -49.28 32.36 28.83
N THR A 294 -49.92 32.47 27.67
CA THR A 294 -50.99 33.42 27.34
C THR A 294 -52.22 33.22 28.24
N GLU A 295 -52.86 34.32 28.70
CA GLU A 295 -54.28 34.70 28.40
C GLU A 295 -54.82 35.78 29.35
N ASP A 296 -55.44 36.78 28.73
CA ASP A 296 -56.67 37.55 29.06
C ASP A 296 -56.93 38.13 30.46
N PHE A 297 -57.02 39.48 30.52
CA PHE A 297 -58.25 40.26 30.78
C PHE A 297 -58.08 41.72 30.30
#